data_AF-A0A6B3FG36-F1
#
_entry.id   AF-A0A6B3FG36-F1
#
_cell.length_a   1.000
_cell.length_b   1.000
_cell.length_c   1.000
_cell.angle_alpha   90.00
_cell.angle_beta   90.00
_cell.angle_gamma   90.00
#
_symmetry.space_group_name_H-M   'P 1'
#
loop_
_entity.id
_entity.type
_entity.pdbx_description
1 polymer ?
#
loop_
_entity_poly.entity_id
_entity_poly.type
_entity_poly.pdbx_seq_one_letter_code
_entity_poly.pdbx_strand_id
1 'polypeptide(L)'
;FNGFKDMVDAVNGVEICLKEPIDDKDAHLELPAGRQKLNGEQALGYVRARKSLGNGSDTERMERQQQFLGALVNKMQSNGVLLNPTRLYPVLDAATKSLTTDPGLDSLRDLYDLVRGMRDVPTEQVQFLTVPRQPYRNNPNRDELVEPDAGDLFEQLREDKPVAVVPADELEEAERDKEGGQDGKPDDAGSESPTPTPTYSGSSAADDLCKQ
;
A
#
# COMPACT_ATOMS: atom_id res chain seq x y z
N PHE A 1 -2.93 -15.86 -13.55
CA PHE A 1 -2.82 -14.39 -13.53
C PHE A 1 -3.88 -13.66 -14.35
N ASN A 2 -4.66 -14.34 -15.22
CA ASN A 2 -5.71 -13.68 -16.01
C ASN A 2 -6.68 -12.87 -15.15
N GLY A 3 -7.08 -13.41 -14.00
CA GLY A 3 -8.01 -12.71 -13.12
C GLY A 3 -7.54 -11.34 -12.62
N PHE A 4 -6.25 -11.19 -12.32
CA PHE A 4 -5.69 -9.86 -11.99
C PHE A 4 -5.79 -8.90 -13.18
N LYS A 5 -5.45 -9.38 -14.38
CA LYS A 5 -5.54 -8.56 -15.61
C LYS A 5 -6.99 -8.12 -15.85
N ASP A 6 -7.94 -9.05 -15.75
CA ASP A 6 -9.36 -8.82 -15.95
C ASP A 6 -9.93 -7.78 -14.97
N MET A 7 -9.50 -7.82 -13.69
CA MET A 7 -9.90 -6.81 -12.69
C MET A 7 -9.39 -5.41 -13.05
N VAL A 8 -8.13 -5.29 -13.48
CA VAL A 8 -7.54 -4.00 -13.89
C VAL A 8 -8.23 -3.46 -15.14
N ASP A 9 -8.52 -4.31 -16.12
CA ASP A 9 -9.21 -3.91 -17.34
C ASP A 9 -10.68 -3.52 -17.05
N ALA A 10 -11.34 -4.18 -16.10
CA ALA A 10 -12.69 -3.85 -15.67
C ALA A 10 -12.81 -2.45 -15.04
N VAL A 11 -11.76 -1.96 -14.36
CA VAL A 11 -11.69 -0.56 -13.87
C VAL A 11 -11.18 0.43 -14.93
N ASN A 12 -11.03 -0.03 -16.18
CA ASN A 12 -10.46 0.72 -17.30
C ASN A 12 -9.04 1.19 -17.01
N GLY A 13 -8.19 0.28 -16.52
CA GLY A 13 -6.79 0.51 -16.22
C GLY A 13 -6.51 1.34 -14.97
N VAL A 14 -5.26 1.30 -14.52
CA VAL A 14 -4.77 2.02 -13.33
C VAL A 14 -3.68 3.00 -13.75
N GLU A 15 -3.74 4.21 -13.24
CA GLU A 15 -2.71 5.23 -13.47
C GLU A 15 -1.62 5.09 -12.42
N ILE A 16 -0.36 5.03 -12.85
CA ILE A 16 0.82 5.02 -11.97
C ILE A 16 1.78 6.13 -12.40
N CYS A 17 2.63 6.55 -11.46
CA CYS A 17 3.75 7.42 -11.77
C CYS A 17 5.06 6.63 -11.71
N LEU A 18 5.87 6.75 -12.75
CA LEU A 18 7.19 6.16 -12.81
C LEU A 18 8.26 7.25 -12.67
N LYS A 19 9.08 7.17 -11.62
CA LYS A 19 10.25 8.07 -11.46
C LYS A 19 11.28 7.83 -12.57
N GLU A 20 11.44 6.58 -12.99
CA GLU A 20 12.38 6.13 -14.01
C GLU A 20 11.67 5.25 -15.05
N PRO A 21 12.14 5.21 -16.31
CA PRO A 21 11.58 4.29 -17.30
C PRO A 21 11.82 2.83 -16.91
N ILE A 22 10.91 1.95 -17.31
CA ILE A 22 11.02 0.50 -17.11
C ILE A 22 11.27 -0.16 -18.45
N ASP A 23 12.30 -0.99 -18.53
CA ASP A 23 12.49 -1.99 -19.59
C ASP A 23 12.80 -3.33 -18.90
N ASP A 24 11.79 -4.20 -18.83
CA ASP A 24 11.87 -5.50 -18.21
C ASP A 24 11.33 -6.58 -19.15
N LYS A 25 12.26 -7.27 -19.82
CA LYS A 25 11.94 -8.38 -20.72
C LYS A 25 11.34 -9.58 -20.00
N ASP A 26 11.74 -9.83 -18.75
CA ASP A 26 11.24 -10.95 -17.95
C ASP A 26 9.78 -10.69 -17.51
N ALA A 27 9.42 -9.41 -17.32
CA ALA A 27 8.07 -8.98 -16.98
C ALA A 27 7.21 -8.57 -18.21
N HIS A 28 7.79 -8.60 -19.42
CA HIS A 28 7.18 -8.10 -20.66
C HIS A 28 6.67 -6.66 -20.54
N LEU A 29 7.47 -5.79 -19.91
CA LEU A 29 7.07 -4.43 -19.60
C LEU A 29 8.08 -3.42 -20.15
N GLU A 30 7.59 -2.50 -20.98
CA GLU A 30 8.35 -1.35 -21.44
C GLU A 30 7.48 -0.11 -21.24
N LEU A 31 7.92 0.80 -20.37
CA LEU A 31 7.18 2.00 -20.00
C LEU A 31 8.13 3.19 -19.85
N PRO A 32 7.81 4.36 -20.44
CA PRO A 32 8.59 5.56 -20.19
C PRO A 32 8.34 6.11 -18.78
N ALA A 33 9.26 6.94 -18.28
CA ALA A 33 9.06 7.68 -17.05
C ALA A 33 7.82 8.60 -17.12
N GLY A 34 7.33 8.99 -15.94
CA GLY A 34 6.16 9.86 -15.77
C GLY A 34 4.85 9.08 -15.62
N ARG A 35 3.74 9.76 -15.90
CA ARG A 35 2.39 9.26 -15.68
C ARG A 35 2.01 8.25 -16.77
N GLN A 36 1.75 7.01 -16.38
CA GLN A 36 1.38 5.91 -17.26
C GLN A 36 0.04 5.31 -16.84
N LYS A 37 -0.85 5.13 -17.81
CA LYS A 37 -2.09 4.36 -17.60
C LYS A 37 -1.86 2.91 -18.03
N LEU A 38 -1.85 1.99 -17.06
CA LEU A 38 -1.60 0.58 -17.30
C LEU A 38 -2.90 -0.18 -17.54
N ASN A 39 -2.92 -0.97 -18.61
CA ASN A 39 -3.90 -2.05 -18.78
C ASN A 39 -3.52 -3.27 -17.92
N GLY A 40 -4.35 -4.31 -17.91
CA GLY A 40 -4.15 -5.49 -17.07
C GLY A 40 -2.82 -6.21 -17.31
N GLU A 41 -2.36 -6.28 -18.55
CA GLU A 41 -1.07 -6.89 -18.88
C GLU A 41 0.11 -6.07 -18.38
N GLN A 42 0.10 -4.77 -18.63
CA GLN A 42 1.15 -3.87 -18.14
C GLN A 42 1.16 -3.79 -16.61
N ALA A 43 0.00 -3.74 -15.98
CA ALA A 43 -0.14 -3.75 -14.53
C ALA A 43 0.44 -5.04 -13.93
N LEU A 44 0.18 -6.19 -14.58
CA LEU A 44 0.74 -7.46 -14.14
C LEU A 44 2.26 -7.48 -14.27
N GLY A 45 2.78 -6.94 -15.39
CA GLY A 45 4.22 -6.74 -15.57
C GLY A 45 4.81 -5.88 -14.44
N TYR A 46 4.14 -4.76 -14.12
CA TYR A 46 4.61 -3.79 -13.14
C TYR A 46 4.74 -4.39 -11.74
N VAL A 47 3.71 -5.08 -11.26
CA VAL A 47 3.73 -5.70 -9.91
C VAL A 47 4.63 -6.94 -9.81
N ARG A 48 5.05 -7.51 -10.95
CA ARG A 48 5.96 -8.67 -11.03
C ARG A 48 7.42 -8.31 -11.31
N ALA A 49 7.69 -7.11 -11.82
CA ALA A 49 9.03 -6.66 -12.14
C ALA A 49 9.93 -6.68 -10.89
N ARG A 50 11.03 -7.44 -10.98
CA ARG A 50 12.00 -7.63 -9.88
C ARG A 50 13.38 -7.08 -10.20
N LYS A 51 13.82 -7.15 -11.46
CA LYS A 51 15.22 -6.90 -11.84
C LYS A 51 15.47 -5.51 -12.40
N SER A 52 14.46 -4.94 -13.05
CA SER A 52 14.49 -3.61 -13.66
C SER A 52 14.11 -2.48 -12.69
N LEU A 53 13.49 -2.82 -11.56
CA LEU A 53 12.92 -1.87 -10.62
C LEU A 53 13.49 -2.07 -9.21
N GLY A 54 14.31 -1.11 -8.79
CA GLY A 54 14.90 -1.03 -7.45
C GLY A 54 16.16 -1.90 -7.25
N ASN A 55 16.54 -2.13 -5.99
CA ASN A 55 17.66 -2.96 -5.55
C ASN A 55 17.41 -4.48 -5.65
N GLY A 56 16.21 -4.89 -6.10
CA GLY A 56 15.83 -6.29 -6.28
C GLY A 56 15.37 -7.01 -5.00
N SER A 57 15.24 -6.29 -3.89
CA SER A 57 14.70 -6.81 -2.63
C SER A 57 13.20 -7.14 -2.74
N ASP A 58 12.75 -8.01 -1.83
CA ASP A 58 11.32 -8.29 -1.69
C ASP A 58 10.56 -7.10 -1.09
N THR A 59 11.21 -6.27 -0.27
CA THR A 59 10.64 -5.09 0.39
C THR A 59 10.23 -4.00 -0.60
N GLU A 60 11.12 -3.61 -1.52
CA GLU A 60 10.76 -2.60 -2.54
C GLU A 60 9.67 -3.12 -3.50
N ARG A 61 9.59 -4.44 -3.70
CA ARG A 61 8.46 -5.03 -4.44
C ARG A 61 7.16 -4.90 -3.65
N MET A 62 7.18 -5.08 -2.34
CA MET A 62 6.01 -4.85 -1.47
C MET A 62 5.56 -3.39 -1.56
N GLU A 63 6.49 -2.43 -1.51
CA GLU A 63 6.17 -1.00 -1.67
C GLU A 63 5.48 -0.72 -3.01
N ARG A 64 6.00 -1.24 -4.13
CA ARG A 64 5.34 -1.08 -5.44
C ARG A 64 3.95 -1.71 -5.50
N GLN A 65 3.76 -2.84 -4.83
CA GLN A 65 2.44 -3.50 -4.76
C GLN A 65 1.46 -2.68 -3.93
N GLN A 66 1.91 -2.08 -2.83
CA GLN A 66 1.11 -1.15 -2.02
C GLN A 66 0.76 0.10 -2.81
N GLN A 67 1.73 0.71 -3.52
CA GLN A 67 1.49 1.85 -4.41
C GLN A 67 0.47 1.53 -5.50
N PHE A 68 0.59 0.36 -6.14
CA PHE A 68 -0.37 -0.08 -7.15
C PHE A 68 -1.78 -0.27 -6.55
N LEU A 69 -1.87 -0.87 -5.36
CA LEU A 69 -3.15 -1.07 -4.67
C LEU A 69 -3.78 0.27 -4.26
N GLY A 70 -2.98 1.22 -3.77
CA GLY A 70 -3.43 2.59 -3.49
C GLY A 70 -3.96 3.28 -4.75
N ALA A 71 -3.23 3.21 -5.86
CA ALA A 71 -3.67 3.76 -7.14
C ALA A 71 -4.95 3.09 -7.67
N LEU A 72 -5.11 1.79 -7.46
CA LEU A 72 -6.33 1.06 -7.81
C LEU A 72 -7.53 1.50 -6.96
N VAL A 73 -7.35 1.62 -5.64
CA VAL A 73 -8.39 2.14 -4.73
C VAL A 73 -8.80 3.56 -5.14
N ASN A 74 -7.81 4.42 -5.37
CA ASN A 74 -8.03 5.79 -5.83
C ASN A 74 -8.79 5.80 -7.17
N LYS A 75 -8.40 4.96 -8.13
CA LYS A 75 -9.08 4.80 -9.44
C LYS A 75 -10.55 4.42 -9.26
N MET A 76 -10.85 3.45 -8.40
CA MET A 76 -12.20 2.97 -8.16
C MET A 76 -13.08 4.04 -7.52
N GLN A 77 -12.55 4.80 -6.56
CA GLN A 77 -13.27 5.90 -5.93
C GLN A 77 -13.44 7.10 -6.87
N SER A 78 -12.35 7.62 -7.45
CA SER A 78 -12.33 8.84 -8.27
C SER A 78 -13.14 8.74 -9.58
N ASN A 79 -13.17 7.57 -10.21
CA ASN A 79 -13.93 7.36 -11.45
C ASN A 79 -15.41 7.01 -11.18
N GLY A 80 -15.84 7.11 -9.92
CA GLY A 80 -17.18 6.75 -9.50
C GLY A 80 -17.53 5.31 -9.84
N VAL A 81 -16.55 4.39 -9.90
CA VAL A 81 -16.82 2.97 -10.15
C VAL A 81 -17.74 2.45 -9.06
N LEU A 82 -17.46 2.81 -7.80
CA LEU A 82 -18.30 2.47 -6.64
C LEU A 82 -19.71 3.08 -6.69
N LEU A 83 -19.89 4.16 -7.45
CA LEU A 83 -21.16 4.88 -7.58
C LEU A 83 -21.97 4.46 -8.80
N ASN A 84 -21.36 3.71 -9.73
CA ASN A 84 -21.95 3.39 -11.02
C ASN A 84 -22.10 1.86 -11.18
N PRO A 85 -23.32 1.31 -11.09
CA PRO A 85 -23.53 -0.13 -11.19
C PRO A 85 -23.03 -0.71 -12.52
N THR A 86 -23.13 0.02 -13.63
CA THR A 86 -22.67 -0.49 -14.94
C THR A 86 -21.15 -0.64 -15.02
N ARG A 87 -20.40 0.07 -14.16
CA ARG A 87 -18.94 -0.08 -14.01
C ARG A 87 -18.58 -1.03 -12.87
N LEU A 88 -19.37 -1.07 -11.80
CA LEU A 88 -19.11 -1.91 -10.64
C LEU A 88 -19.34 -3.40 -10.92
N TYR A 89 -20.43 -3.76 -11.61
CA TYR A 89 -20.75 -5.16 -11.87
C TYR A 89 -19.65 -5.92 -12.61
N PRO A 90 -19.04 -5.39 -13.70
CA PRO A 90 -17.91 -6.04 -14.34
C PRO A 90 -16.71 -6.29 -13.42
N VAL A 91 -16.44 -5.37 -12.48
CA VAL A 91 -15.35 -5.52 -11.50
C VAL A 91 -15.66 -6.63 -10.50
N LEU A 92 -16.89 -6.67 -9.97
CA LEU A 92 -17.32 -7.72 -9.05
C LEU A 92 -17.36 -9.10 -9.73
N ASP A 93 -17.85 -9.17 -10.96
CA ASP A 93 -17.85 -10.40 -11.77
C ASP A 93 -16.42 -10.89 -12.05
N ALA A 94 -15.51 -9.98 -12.43
CA ALA A 94 -14.10 -10.31 -12.58
C ALA A 94 -13.52 -10.83 -11.24
N ALA A 95 -13.78 -10.17 -10.11
CA ALA A 95 -13.30 -10.58 -8.80
C ALA A 95 -13.76 -11.99 -8.42
N THR A 96 -15.05 -12.31 -8.55
CA THR A 96 -15.61 -13.65 -8.23
C THR A 96 -15.01 -14.77 -9.08
N LYS A 97 -14.63 -14.50 -10.33
CA LYS A 97 -13.99 -15.48 -11.22
C LYS A 97 -12.49 -15.65 -10.95
N SER A 98 -11.90 -14.67 -10.29
CA SER A 98 -10.44 -14.48 -10.21
C SER A 98 -9.85 -14.78 -8.84
N LEU A 99 -10.69 -14.75 -7.81
CA LEU A 99 -10.31 -14.92 -6.42
C LEU A 99 -10.99 -16.14 -5.84
N THR A 100 -10.25 -16.90 -5.04
CA THR A 100 -10.85 -17.85 -4.11
C THR A 100 -11.24 -17.06 -2.87
N THR A 101 -12.54 -16.94 -2.60
CA THR A 101 -13.05 -16.20 -1.45
C THR A 101 -13.55 -17.14 -0.37
N ASP A 102 -13.63 -16.63 0.86
CA ASP A 102 -14.33 -17.31 1.94
C ASP A 102 -15.82 -17.47 1.59
N PRO A 103 -16.51 -18.49 2.14
CA PRO A 103 -17.94 -18.71 1.86
C PRO A 103 -18.86 -17.52 2.17
N GLY A 104 -18.44 -16.57 3.00
CA GLY A 104 -19.18 -15.33 3.27
C GLY A 104 -18.95 -14.21 2.25
N LEU A 105 -18.11 -14.44 1.24
CA LEU A 105 -17.74 -13.51 0.17
C LEU A 105 -17.77 -14.21 -1.20
N ASP A 106 -18.46 -15.35 -1.32
CA ASP A 106 -18.51 -16.17 -2.53
C ASP A 106 -19.62 -15.76 -3.52
N SER A 107 -20.44 -14.77 -3.14
CA SER A 107 -21.50 -14.24 -3.97
C SER A 107 -21.28 -12.78 -4.38
N LEU A 108 -21.83 -12.40 -5.53
CA LEU A 108 -21.84 -11.01 -5.99
C LEU A 108 -22.50 -10.06 -4.98
N ARG A 109 -23.49 -10.54 -4.24
CA ARG A 109 -24.21 -9.74 -3.25
C ARG A 109 -23.32 -9.42 -2.06
N ASP A 110 -22.61 -10.40 -1.53
CA ASP A 110 -21.76 -10.21 -0.36
C ASP A 110 -20.58 -9.29 -0.68
N LEU A 111 -19.99 -9.45 -1.88
CA LEU A 111 -18.96 -8.52 -2.37
C LEU A 111 -19.51 -7.10 -2.59
N TYR A 112 -20.75 -6.96 -3.08
CA TYR A 112 -21.39 -5.65 -3.19
C TYR A 112 -21.58 -5.00 -1.83
N ASP A 113 -22.05 -5.75 -0.82
CA ASP A 113 -22.26 -5.23 0.53
C ASP A 113 -20.92 -4.84 1.20
N LEU A 114 -19.85 -5.62 0.99
CA LEU A 114 -18.50 -5.27 1.42
C LEU A 114 -18.01 -3.96 0.78
N VAL A 115 -18.11 -3.86 -0.54
CA VAL A 115 -17.68 -2.65 -1.29
C VAL A 115 -18.51 -1.44 -0.89
N ARG A 116 -19.79 -1.62 -0.58
CA ARG A 116 -20.66 -0.56 -0.07
C ARG A 116 -20.18 -0.05 1.29
N GLY A 117 -19.73 -0.94 2.18
CA GLY A 117 -19.14 -0.55 3.47
C GLY A 117 -17.84 0.25 3.31
N MET A 118 -17.04 -0.09 2.30
CA MET A 118 -15.78 0.62 2.00
C MET A 118 -15.96 1.96 1.28
N ARG A 119 -17.11 2.19 0.64
CA ARG A 119 -17.38 3.39 -0.16
C ARG A 119 -17.21 4.69 0.63
N ASP A 120 -17.57 4.68 1.91
CA ASP A 120 -17.55 5.87 2.75
C ASP A 120 -16.20 6.07 3.46
N VAL A 121 -15.21 5.21 3.20
CA VAL A 121 -13.85 5.33 3.71
C VAL A 121 -13.04 6.28 2.79
N PRO A 122 -12.59 7.43 3.31
CA PRO A 122 -11.74 8.36 2.55
C PRO A 122 -10.44 7.69 2.11
N THR A 123 -9.91 8.05 0.93
CA THR A 123 -8.65 7.50 0.42
C THR A 123 -7.46 7.73 1.35
N GLU A 124 -7.49 8.80 2.15
CA GLU A 124 -6.47 9.16 3.13
C GLU A 124 -6.45 8.19 4.32
N GLN A 125 -7.57 7.51 4.58
CA GLN A 125 -7.72 6.51 5.64
C GLN A 125 -7.45 5.09 5.15
N VAL A 126 -7.25 4.89 3.84
CA VAL A 126 -6.79 3.62 3.29
C VAL A 126 -5.27 3.61 3.34
N GLN A 127 -4.73 3.11 4.44
CA GLN A 127 -3.30 3.10 4.72
C GLN A 127 -2.65 1.76 4.33
N PHE A 128 -1.43 1.83 3.83
CA PHE A 128 -0.57 0.70 3.54
C PHE A 128 0.70 0.86 4.35
N LEU A 129 1.05 -0.17 5.12
CA LEU A 129 2.27 -0.19 5.92
C LEU A 129 2.87 -1.59 5.87
N THR A 130 4.17 -1.66 6.16
CA THR A 130 4.88 -2.92 6.36
C THR A 130 5.19 -3.06 7.85
N VAL A 131 4.91 -4.23 8.42
CA VAL A 131 5.22 -4.51 9.83
C VAL A 131 6.71 -4.24 10.09
N PRO A 132 7.08 -3.58 11.20
CA PRO A 132 8.47 -3.33 11.56
C PRO A 132 9.31 -4.62 11.50
N ARG A 133 10.34 -4.60 10.65
CA ARG A 133 11.15 -5.78 10.32
C ARG A 133 12.60 -5.43 10.06
N GLN A 134 13.51 -6.36 10.37
CA GLN A 134 14.94 -6.27 10.08
C GLN A 134 15.47 -7.58 9.48
N PRO A 135 16.63 -7.58 8.78
CA PRO A 135 17.21 -8.82 8.31
C PRO A 135 17.57 -9.69 9.50
N TYR A 136 17.22 -10.96 9.47
CA TYR A 136 17.47 -11.89 10.56
C TYR A 136 18.98 -12.08 10.73
N ARG A 137 19.46 -11.86 11.95
CA ARG A 137 20.91 -11.87 12.28
C ARG A 137 21.67 -13.11 11.80
N ASN A 138 21.03 -14.28 11.85
CA ASN A 138 21.67 -15.56 11.50
C ASN A 138 21.51 -15.95 10.03
N ASN A 139 20.62 -15.28 9.29
CA ASN A 139 20.42 -15.52 7.86
C ASN A 139 19.85 -14.27 7.19
N PRO A 140 20.66 -13.50 6.44
CA PRO A 140 20.19 -12.27 5.80
C PRO A 140 19.15 -12.50 4.68
N ASN A 141 18.91 -13.77 4.28
CA ASN A 141 17.80 -14.13 3.38
C ASN A 141 16.49 -14.42 4.14
N ARG A 142 16.36 -13.93 5.37
CA ARG A 142 15.17 -14.03 6.22
C ARG A 142 15.01 -12.70 6.93
N ASP A 143 13.78 -12.38 7.27
CA ASP A 143 13.45 -11.24 8.10
C ASP A 143 12.98 -11.71 9.47
N GLU A 144 13.26 -10.89 10.48
CA GLU A 144 12.67 -10.98 11.81
C GLU A 144 11.90 -9.70 12.12
N LEU A 145 10.81 -9.84 12.86
CA LEU A 145 10.03 -8.69 13.31
C LEU A 145 10.80 -7.92 14.39
N VAL A 146 10.69 -6.59 14.34
CA VAL A 146 11.33 -5.72 15.33
C VAL A 146 10.36 -5.54 16.49
N GLU A 147 10.71 -6.11 17.64
CA GLU A 147 9.97 -5.92 18.89
C GLU A 147 10.57 -4.77 19.71
N PRO A 148 9.75 -3.99 20.44
CA PRO A 148 8.31 -4.19 20.68
C PRO A 148 7.38 -3.65 19.58
N ASP A 149 7.90 -2.88 18.62
CA ASP A 149 7.09 -2.12 17.66
C ASP A 149 6.11 -2.98 16.84
N ALA A 150 6.54 -4.19 16.44
CA ALA A 150 5.69 -5.15 15.75
C ALA A 150 4.56 -5.67 16.66
N GLY A 151 4.87 -6.02 17.91
CA GLY A 151 3.88 -6.41 18.91
C GLY A 151 2.85 -5.31 19.17
N ASP A 152 3.31 -4.07 19.33
CA ASP A 152 2.46 -2.90 19.53
C ASP A 152 1.53 -2.66 18.34
N LEU A 153 2.04 -2.79 17.11
CA LEU A 153 1.23 -2.69 15.90
C LEU A 153 0.12 -3.74 15.88
N PHE A 154 0.45 -5.01 16.17
CA PHE A 154 -0.55 -6.07 16.19
C PHE A 154 -1.56 -5.92 17.33
N GLU A 155 -1.17 -5.35 18.46
CA GLU A 155 -2.10 -4.99 19.54
C GLU A 155 -3.06 -3.89 19.09
N GLN A 156 -2.55 -2.83 18.47
CA GLN A 156 -3.38 -1.75 17.94
C GLN A 156 -4.41 -2.25 16.93
N LEU A 157 -3.99 -3.08 15.98
CA LEU A 157 -4.89 -3.68 14.98
C LEU A 157 -5.94 -4.60 15.61
N ARG A 158 -5.58 -5.34 16.67
CA ARG A 158 -6.50 -6.25 17.36
C ARG A 158 -7.54 -5.51 18.19
N GLU A 159 -7.14 -4.41 18.80
CA GLU A 159 -8.00 -3.60 19.68
C GLU A 159 -8.72 -2.46 18.94
N ASP A 160 -8.61 -2.41 17.61
CA ASP A 160 -9.20 -1.37 16.76
C ASP A 160 -8.77 0.05 17.18
N LYS A 161 -7.50 0.19 17.57
CA LYS A 161 -6.88 1.49 17.89
C LYS A 161 -6.38 2.16 16.61
N PRO A 162 -6.42 3.50 16.52
CA PRO A 162 -5.86 4.22 15.37
C PRO A 162 -4.36 3.93 15.16
N VAL A 163 -3.98 3.68 13.91
CA VAL A 163 -2.59 3.49 13.49
C VAL A 163 -2.15 4.76 12.75
N ALA A 164 -1.03 5.35 13.19
CA ALA A 164 -0.43 6.50 12.51
C ALA A 164 0.57 5.98 11.46
N VAL A 165 0.37 6.35 10.20
CA VAL A 165 1.25 5.99 9.09
C VAL A 165 1.75 7.25 8.41
N VAL A 166 3.05 7.34 8.19
CA VAL A 166 3.66 8.46 7.45
C VAL A 166 4.72 7.93 6.48
N PRO A 167 5.11 8.71 5.45
CA PRO A 167 6.18 8.34 4.52
C PRO A 167 7.50 7.99 5.22
N ALA A 168 8.26 7.06 4.63
CA ALA A 168 9.50 6.56 5.23
C ALA A 168 10.54 7.66 5.45
N ASP A 169 10.65 8.59 4.51
CA ASP A 169 11.53 9.76 4.58
C ASP A 169 11.18 10.69 5.75
N GLU A 170 9.88 10.93 5.99
CA GLU A 170 9.42 11.73 7.13
C GLU A 170 9.74 11.06 8.49
N LEU A 171 9.67 9.73 8.57
CA LEU A 171 10.08 9.01 9.79
C LEU A 171 11.58 9.10 10.02
N GLU A 172 12.39 8.89 8.99
CA GLU A 172 13.84 8.98 9.12
C GLU A 172 14.31 10.38 9.51
N GLU A 173 13.63 11.44 9.05
CA GLU A 173 13.88 12.82 9.49
C GLU A 173 13.51 13.01 10.97
N ALA A 174 12.32 12.54 11.37
CA ALA A 174 11.87 12.63 12.76
C ALA A 174 12.75 11.84 13.75
N GLU A 175 13.33 10.71 13.31
CA GLU A 175 14.28 9.93 14.10
C GLU A 175 15.65 10.62 14.20
N ARG A 176 16.15 11.19 13.09
CA ARG A 176 17.40 11.98 13.08
C ARG A 176 17.32 13.21 14.00
N ASP A 177 16.19 13.90 14.01
CA ASP A 177 15.97 15.06 14.90
C ASP A 177 15.94 14.66 16.39
N LYS A 178 15.44 13.46 16.72
CA LYS A 178 15.48 12.92 18.08
C LYS A 178 16.89 12.54 18.54
N GLU A 179 17.73 12.05 17.64
CA GLU A 179 19.15 11.74 17.95
C GLU A 179 20.03 12.99 18.02
N GLY A 180 19.73 14.04 17.24
CA GLY A 180 20.49 15.30 17.22
C GLY A 180 20.22 16.25 18.41
N GLY A 181 19.16 16.01 19.20
CA GLY A 181 18.70 16.87 20.29
C GLY A 181 19.33 16.63 21.68
N GLN A 182 20.28 15.70 21.83
CA GLN A 182 20.96 15.44 23.11
C GLN A 182 22.12 16.41 23.38
N ASP A 183 21.84 17.71 23.48
CA ASP A 183 22.76 18.67 24.13
C ASP A 183 21.96 19.87 24.68
N GLY A 184 21.26 19.65 25.80
CA GLY A 184 20.48 20.70 26.46
C GLY A 184 19.92 20.28 27.83
N LYS A 185 20.65 20.69 28.87
CA LYS A 185 20.36 20.72 30.33
C LYS A 185 18.88 20.56 30.78
N PRO A 186 18.60 19.87 31.91
CA PRO A 186 17.24 19.58 32.35
C PRO A 186 16.58 20.80 33.03
N ASP A 187 15.42 21.20 32.53
CA ASP A 187 14.47 22.02 33.29
C ASP A 187 13.25 21.18 33.66
N ASP A 188 13.01 21.16 34.96
CA ASP A 188 11.93 20.53 35.70
C ASP A 188 10.59 21.21 35.40
N ALA A 189 9.68 20.50 34.73
CA ALA A 189 8.24 20.74 34.82
C ALA A 189 7.47 19.49 34.39
N GLY A 190 6.83 18.84 35.36
CA GLY A 190 5.90 17.74 35.13
C GLY A 190 4.75 18.18 34.22
N SER A 191 4.77 17.66 32.99
CA SER A 191 3.61 17.52 32.13
C SER A 191 3.65 16.10 31.62
N GLU A 192 2.68 15.28 32.04
CA GLU A 192 2.40 13.98 31.42
C GLU A 192 1.94 14.26 29.97
N SER A 193 2.90 14.53 29.09
CA SER A 193 2.67 14.47 27.66
C SER A 193 2.29 13.03 27.34
N PRO A 194 1.16 12.77 26.66
CA PRO A 194 0.83 11.42 26.24
C PRO A 194 2.03 10.87 25.48
N THR A 195 2.43 9.64 25.80
CA THR A 195 3.43 8.91 25.02
C THR A 195 3.00 9.03 23.56
N PRO A 196 3.87 9.52 22.66
CA PRO A 196 3.47 9.71 21.28
C PRO A 196 3.01 8.36 20.73
N THR A 197 1.84 8.33 20.09
CA THR A 197 1.36 7.15 19.38
C THR A 197 2.49 6.68 18.46
N PRO A 198 2.88 5.39 18.48
CA PRO A 198 3.90 4.90 17.59
C PRO A 198 3.47 5.16 16.14
N THR A 199 4.39 5.69 15.34
CA THR A 199 4.18 6.02 13.93
C THR A 199 4.93 5.01 13.09
N TYR A 200 4.26 4.48 12.06
CA TYR A 200 4.79 3.44 11.19
C TYR A 200 5.04 3.96 9.78
N SER A 201 6.05 3.39 9.12
CA SER A 201 6.38 3.74 7.74
C SER A 201 5.37 3.15 6.77
N GLY A 202 4.88 3.97 5.85
CA GLY A 202 3.92 3.54 4.85
C GLY A 202 3.43 4.64 3.92
N SER A 203 2.26 4.42 3.34
CA SER A 203 1.59 5.30 2.38
C SER A 203 0.08 5.25 2.53
N SER A 204 -0.63 6.17 1.89
CA SER A 204 -2.09 6.16 1.78
C SER A 204 -2.55 6.03 0.33
N ALA A 205 -3.80 5.59 0.10
CA ALA A 205 -4.39 5.59 -1.24
C ALA A 205 -4.64 7.01 -1.80
N ALA A 206 -4.50 8.05 -0.98
CA ALA A 206 -4.57 9.45 -1.42
C ALA A 206 -3.23 9.97 -1.94
N ASP A 207 -2.12 9.26 -1.69
CA ASP A 207 -0.78 9.71 -2.06
C ASP A 207 -0.67 9.81 -3.59
N ASP A 208 -0.50 11.04 -4.09
CA ASP A 208 -0.30 11.28 -5.51
C ASP A 208 1.15 10.96 -5.87
N LEU A 209 1.36 9.76 -6.41
CA LEU A 209 2.67 9.28 -6.87
C LEU A 209 3.33 10.22 -7.91
N CYS A 210 2.59 11.16 -8.52
CA CYS A 210 3.13 12.15 -9.45
C CYS A 210 3.57 13.47 -8.80
N LYS A 211 3.29 13.70 -7.51
CA LYS A 211 3.61 14.96 -6.81
C LYS A 211 4.80 14.88 -5.85
N GLN A 212 5.47 13.73 -5.79
CA GLN A 212 6.72 13.55 -5.05
C GLN A 212 7.92 14.12 -5.80
#